data_AF-A0A3B1CXU9-F1
#
_entry.id   AF-A0A3B1CXU9-F1
#
_cell.length_a   1.000
_cell.length_b   1.000
_cell.length_c   1.000
_cell.angle_alpha   90.00
_cell.angle_beta   90.00
_cell.angle_gamma   90.00
#
_symmetry.space_group_name_H-M   'P 1'
#
loop_
_entity.id
_entity.type
_entity.pdbx_description
1 polymer ?
#
loop_
_entity_poly.entity_id
_entity_poly.type
_entity_poly.pdbx_seq_one_letter_code
_entity_poly.pdbx_strand_id
1 'polypeptide(L)'
;MSQKLDFSKMYQALINKDSSYEGVFIVGVKTTGIFCRPTCRARKPKQVNVEFFSTTQEALRRGYRPCKICSPMSSANESPPWLKKLLKGVNKESGYRMSDQDIRDQGIDPNRLRRWFKKHHNMTFQAYLRSLRVGNAFGRLTNGGKVIDTAFTNGYESLSGFSAAFKKLTGKSPTSSKKGEIIKTYQILTPLGPMLAGSVKSGICLLEFTDRRMLEKELIDLQKKFKASIVTSYSTHIKLLKNQLDEYFKGERTQFNVPLCTPGSEFQNNVWKALVEIPYGETRSYKDQAKAIGNPKAVRAVARANGDNKVAIIIPCHRVIGSDGNLTGYGGGLERKKRLLEIEGVFHPTDPVRSSVRY
;
A
#
# COMPACT_ATOMS: atom_id res chain seq x y z
N MET A 1 -19.72 -11.63 -24.87
CA MET A 1 -20.07 -10.31 -24.29
C MET A 1 -18.98 -9.93 -23.29
N SER A 2 -18.12 -8.97 -23.65
CA SER A 2 -16.96 -8.52 -22.86
C SER A 2 -17.42 -7.92 -21.53
N GLN A 3 -16.96 -8.43 -20.38
CA GLN A 3 -17.15 -7.74 -19.12
C GLN A 3 -16.10 -6.62 -19.00
N LYS A 4 -16.40 -5.48 -19.65
CA LYS A 4 -16.21 -4.18 -18.99
C LYS A 4 -16.65 -4.35 -17.54
N LEU A 5 -15.92 -3.78 -16.58
CA LEU A 5 -16.41 -3.72 -15.20
C LEU A 5 -17.88 -3.34 -15.25
N ASP A 6 -18.74 -4.16 -14.62
CA ASP A 6 -20.17 -3.96 -14.68
C ASP A 6 -20.47 -2.54 -14.22
N PHE A 7 -21.13 -1.78 -15.10
CA PHE A 7 -21.46 -0.39 -14.85
C PHE A 7 -22.17 -0.24 -13.50
N SER A 8 -23.03 -1.20 -13.13
CA SER A 8 -23.71 -1.23 -11.84
C SER A 8 -22.72 -1.31 -10.68
N LYS A 9 -21.73 -2.21 -10.76
CA LYS A 9 -20.67 -2.35 -9.75
C LYS A 9 -19.82 -1.09 -9.62
N MET A 10 -19.40 -0.50 -10.74
CA MET A 10 -18.61 0.74 -10.73
C MET A 10 -19.39 1.91 -10.14
N TYR A 11 -20.68 2.00 -10.46
CA TYR A 11 -21.55 3.03 -9.91
C TYR A 11 -21.77 2.83 -8.41
N GLN A 12 -21.98 1.60 -7.94
CA GLN A 12 -22.07 1.32 -6.50
C GLN A 12 -20.75 1.63 -5.77
N ALA A 13 -19.60 1.26 -6.34
CA ALA A 13 -18.29 1.63 -5.81
C ALA A 13 -18.12 3.17 -5.70
N LEU A 14 -18.59 3.91 -6.72
CA LEU A 14 -18.63 5.37 -6.69
C LEU A 14 -19.53 5.89 -5.55
N ILE A 15 -20.75 5.39 -5.40
CA ILE A 15 -21.67 5.81 -4.33
C ILE A 15 -21.05 5.58 -2.95
N ASN A 16 -20.49 4.38 -2.76
CA ASN A 16 -19.88 3.96 -1.50
C ASN A 16 -18.53 4.62 -1.23
N LYS A 17 -17.91 5.28 -2.23
CA LYS A 17 -16.53 5.81 -2.18
C LYS A 17 -15.53 4.70 -1.84
N ASP A 18 -15.72 3.53 -2.44
CA ASP A 18 -14.95 2.32 -2.15
C ASP A 18 -13.49 2.49 -2.57
N SER A 19 -12.57 2.40 -1.59
CA SER A 19 -11.13 2.56 -1.81
C SER A 19 -10.50 1.39 -2.55
N SER A 20 -11.15 0.23 -2.58
CA SER A 20 -10.66 -0.93 -3.32
C SER A 20 -10.64 -0.71 -4.83
N TYR A 21 -11.41 0.28 -5.31
CA TYR A 21 -11.45 0.71 -6.71
C TYR A 21 -10.58 1.94 -6.99
N GLU A 22 -9.84 2.48 -6.02
CA GLU A 22 -8.92 3.59 -6.27
C GLU A 22 -7.90 3.21 -7.35
N GLY A 23 -7.81 4.04 -8.41
CA GLY A 23 -6.92 3.78 -9.55
C GLY A 23 -7.39 2.71 -10.54
N VAL A 24 -8.51 2.04 -10.28
CA VAL A 24 -9.12 1.05 -11.19
C VAL A 24 -9.87 1.74 -12.33
N PHE A 25 -10.59 2.83 -12.02
CA PHE A 25 -11.34 3.59 -13.03
C PHE A 25 -11.42 5.07 -12.71
N ILE A 26 -11.83 5.85 -13.71
CA ILE A 26 -12.13 7.28 -13.64
C ILE A 26 -13.60 7.49 -13.98
N VAL A 27 -14.26 8.35 -13.21
CA VAL A 27 -15.69 8.67 -13.36
C VAL A 27 -15.81 9.91 -14.22
N GLY A 28 -16.51 9.87 -15.35
CA GLY A 28 -16.94 11.05 -16.11
C GLY A 28 -18.37 11.45 -15.74
N VAL A 29 -18.59 12.71 -15.38
CA VAL A 29 -19.91 13.27 -15.06
C VAL A 29 -20.42 14.08 -16.25
N LYS A 30 -21.28 13.46 -17.07
CA LYS A 30 -21.76 13.99 -18.37
C LYS A 30 -22.30 15.42 -18.27
N THR A 31 -23.09 15.69 -17.23
CA THR A 31 -23.75 16.99 -17.05
C THR A 31 -22.82 18.15 -16.69
N THR A 32 -21.63 17.87 -16.16
CA THR A 32 -20.70 18.91 -15.71
C THR A 32 -19.41 18.94 -16.52
N GLY A 33 -19.21 17.95 -17.38
CA GLY A 33 -17.94 17.69 -18.06
C GLY A 33 -16.79 17.39 -17.10
N ILE A 34 -17.04 17.05 -15.83
CA ILE A 34 -15.98 16.81 -14.84
C ILE A 34 -15.66 15.32 -14.76
N PHE A 35 -14.38 14.95 -14.78
CA PHE A 35 -13.96 13.62 -14.36
C PHE A 35 -13.35 13.58 -12.95
N CYS A 36 -13.59 12.50 -12.21
CA CYS A 36 -13.15 12.35 -10.82
C CYS A 36 -12.78 10.90 -10.45
N ARG A 37 -12.21 10.72 -9.26
CA ARG A 37 -11.86 9.42 -8.68
C ARG A 37 -13.08 8.71 -8.07
N PRO A 38 -13.11 7.37 -7.96
CA PRO A 38 -14.19 6.63 -7.30
C PRO A 38 -14.39 7.05 -5.83
N THR A 39 -13.29 7.35 -5.15
CA THR A 39 -13.27 7.82 -3.75
C THR A 39 -13.60 9.31 -3.60
N CYS A 40 -13.98 10.03 -4.67
CA CYS A 40 -14.23 11.46 -4.63
C CYS A 40 -15.40 11.81 -3.69
N ARG A 41 -15.21 12.77 -2.79
CA ARG A 41 -16.25 13.23 -1.84
C ARG A 41 -17.30 14.18 -2.43
N ALA A 42 -17.19 14.53 -3.71
CA ALA A 42 -18.17 15.40 -4.36
C ALA A 42 -19.58 14.77 -4.31
N ARG A 43 -20.61 15.60 -4.43
CA ARG A 43 -22.00 15.14 -4.55
C ARG A 43 -22.09 14.12 -5.67
N LYS A 44 -22.67 12.95 -5.38
CA LYS A 44 -22.73 11.86 -6.34
C LYS A 44 -23.76 12.16 -7.43
N PRO A 45 -23.37 12.08 -8.72
CA PRO A 45 -24.31 12.26 -9.83
C PRO A 45 -25.28 11.08 -9.92
N LYS A 46 -26.44 11.29 -10.55
CA LYS A 46 -27.37 10.21 -10.89
C LYS A 46 -26.71 9.25 -11.89
N GLN A 47 -27.10 7.98 -11.84
CA GLN A 47 -26.57 6.90 -12.67
C GLN A 47 -26.53 7.25 -14.17
N VAL A 48 -27.61 7.84 -14.68
CA VAL A 48 -27.76 8.26 -16.08
C VAL A 48 -26.70 9.29 -16.54
N ASN A 49 -26.16 10.06 -15.60
CA ASN A 49 -25.20 11.15 -15.84
C ASN A 49 -23.75 10.70 -15.66
N VAL A 50 -23.49 9.41 -15.55
CA VAL A 50 -22.15 8.85 -15.33
C VAL A 50 -21.72 8.02 -16.53
N GLU A 51 -20.45 8.14 -16.87
CA GLU A 51 -19.71 7.13 -17.63
C GLU A 51 -18.36 6.87 -16.96
N PHE A 52 -17.66 5.81 -17.37
CA PHE A 52 -16.40 5.41 -16.76
C PHE A 52 -15.30 5.24 -17.81
N PHE A 53 -14.08 5.62 -17.42
CA PHE A 53 -12.87 5.51 -18.22
C PHE A 53 -11.81 4.68 -17.49
N SER A 54 -10.93 4.01 -18.22
CA SER A 54 -9.81 3.25 -17.65
C SER A 54 -8.67 4.15 -17.17
N THR A 55 -8.48 5.31 -17.79
CA THR A 55 -7.40 6.25 -17.47
C THR A 55 -7.89 7.70 -17.45
N THR A 56 -7.13 8.57 -16.79
CA THR A 56 -7.38 10.02 -16.82
C THR A 56 -7.11 10.61 -18.20
N GLN A 57 -6.19 10.03 -18.96
CA GLN A 57 -5.89 10.42 -20.35
C GLN A 57 -7.08 10.18 -21.27
N GLU A 58 -7.77 9.05 -21.14
CA GLU A 58 -8.99 8.78 -21.91
C GLU A 58 -10.08 9.79 -21.59
N ALA A 59 -10.30 10.10 -20.30
CA ALA A 59 -11.27 11.12 -19.89
C ALA A 59 -10.95 12.50 -20.49
N LEU A 60 -9.67 12.90 -20.52
CA LEU A 60 -9.23 14.16 -21.13
C LEU A 60 -9.47 14.18 -22.64
N ARG A 61 -9.13 13.11 -23.36
CA ARG A 61 -9.38 12.99 -24.81
C ARG A 61 -10.87 13.09 -25.14
N ARG A 62 -11.73 12.64 -24.22
CA ARG A 62 -13.19 12.76 -24.31
C ARG A 62 -13.73 14.15 -23.93
N GLY A 63 -12.87 15.12 -23.67
CA GLY A 63 -13.26 16.50 -23.35
C GLY A 63 -13.63 16.75 -21.89
N TYR A 64 -13.43 15.77 -20.99
CA TYR A 64 -13.68 15.99 -19.57
C TYR A 64 -12.55 16.77 -18.91
N ARG A 65 -12.90 17.68 -18.01
CA ARG A 65 -11.96 18.45 -17.18
C ARG A 65 -11.77 17.82 -15.79
N PRO A 66 -10.57 17.91 -15.19
CA PRO A 66 -10.30 17.28 -13.91
C PRO A 66 -11.06 17.92 -12.75
N CYS A 67 -11.61 17.10 -11.87
CA CYS A 67 -12.28 17.55 -10.65
C CYS A 67 -11.32 18.29 -9.71
N LYS A 68 -11.69 19.51 -9.29
CA LYS A 68 -10.92 20.31 -8.33
C LYS A 68 -10.97 19.77 -6.88
N ILE A 69 -11.92 18.88 -6.57
CA ILE A 69 -12.09 18.32 -5.21
C ILE A 69 -11.15 17.15 -4.96
N CYS A 70 -11.11 16.18 -5.87
CA CYS A 70 -10.24 15.01 -5.75
C CYS A 70 -8.91 15.15 -6.50
N SER A 71 -8.78 16.16 -7.37
CA SER A 71 -7.59 16.42 -8.19
C SER A 71 -7.02 15.14 -8.83
N PRO A 72 -7.79 14.50 -9.73
CA PRO A 72 -7.44 13.18 -10.28
C PRO A 72 -6.13 13.18 -11.08
N MET A 73 -5.69 14.34 -11.57
CA MET A 73 -4.44 14.54 -12.30
C MET A 73 -3.21 14.72 -11.40
N SER A 74 -3.39 15.03 -10.11
CA SER A 74 -2.28 15.04 -9.17
C SER A 74 -1.82 13.60 -8.96
N SER A 75 -0.53 13.33 -9.11
CA SER A 75 0.08 12.02 -8.86
C SER A 75 -0.44 11.48 -7.53
N ALA A 76 -1.28 10.44 -7.59
CA ALA A 76 -1.94 9.87 -6.41
C ALA A 76 -0.93 9.36 -5.36
N ASN A 77 0.30 9.13 -5.79
CA ASN A 77 1.42 8.55 -5.04
C ASN A 77 2.30 9.60 -4.36
N GLU A 78 2.25 10.83 -4.85
CA GLU A 78 3.19 11.83 -4.41
C GLU A 78 2.53 12.71 -3.36
N SER A 79 3.21 12.79 -2.22
CA SER A 79 3.06 13.93 -1.34
C SER A 79 3.11 15.20 -2.19
N PRO A 80 2.12 16.11 -2.08
CA PRO A 80 2.11 17.32 -2.87
C PRO A 80 3.44 18.09 -2.78
N PRO A 81 3.83 18.90 -3.78
CA PRO A 81 5.11 19.62 -3.75
C PRO A 81 5.34 20.40 -2.44
N TRP A 82 4.30 21.06 -1.93
CA TRP A 82 4.32 21.78 -0.64
C TRP A 82 4.62 20.88 0.58
N LEU A 83 4.36 19.58 0.47
CA LEU A 83 4.57 18.58 1.52
C LEU A 83 5.89 17.80 1.35
N LYS A 84 6.43 17.69 0.12
CA LYS A 84 7.65 16.90 -0.16
C LYS A 84 8.84 17.36 0.68
N LYS A 85 9.07 18.67 0.79
CA LYS A 85 10.18 19.24 1.59
C LYS A 85 10.04 18.87 3.08
N LEU A 86 8.83 19.05 3.62
CA LEU A 86 8.50 18.71 5.01
C LEU A 86 8.77 17.23 5.32
N LEU A 87 8.23 16.31 4.50
CA LEU A 87 8.38 14.87 4.74
C LEU A 87 9.82 14.38 4.53
N LYS A 88 10.57 14.99 3.61
CA LYS A 88 12.01 14.69 3.45
C LYS A 88 12.79 15.01 4.73
N GLY A 89 12.47 16.13 5.39
CA GLY A 89 13.02 16.49 6.70
C GLY A 89 12.62 15.48 7.78
N VAL A 90 11.31 15.20 7.92
CA VAL A 90 10.80 14.25 8.93
C VAL A 90 11.41 12.85 8.79
N ASN A 91 11.63 12.38 7.56
CA ASN A 91 12.22 11.08 7.29
C ASN A 91 13.76 11.05 7.48
N LYS A 92 14.44 12.21 7.49
CA LYS A 92 15.89 12.33 7.71
C LYS A 92 16.23 12.53 9.20
N GLU A 93 15.44 13.32 9.90
CA GLU A 93 15.63 13.68 11.31
C GLU A 93 14.47 13.20 12.16
N SER A 94 14.55 11.93 12.51
CA SER A 94 13.45 11.17 13.08
C SER A 94 13.43 11.36 14.62
N GLY A 95 13.19 12.59 15.05
CA GLY A 95 13.18 13.03 16.46
C GLY A 95 12.53 14.40 16.69
N TYR A 96 12.30 15.18 15.63
CA TYR A 96 11.82 16.55 15.73
C TYR A 96 10.35 16.63 16.20
N ARG A 97 10.08 17.56 17.13
CA ARG A 97 8.73 18.06 17.40
C ARG A 97 8.50 19.24 16.47
N MET A 98 7.32 19.32 15.89
CA MET A 98 6.93 20.49 15.12
C MET A 98 5.64 21.02 15.72
N SER A 99 5.67 22.26 16.18
CA SER A 99 4.50 23.04 16.52
C SER A 99 3.77 23.51 15.27
N ASP A 100 2.56 24.05 15.44
CA ASP A 100 1.85 24.70 14.34
C ASP A 100 2.58 25.96 13.86
N GLN A 101 3.43 26.59 14.70
CA GLN A 101 4.29 27.70 14.30
C GLN A 101 5.41 27.22 13.37
N ASP A 102 6.13 26.14 13.73
CA ASP A 102 7.17 25.56 12.87
C ASP A 102 6.62 25.15 11.49
N ILE A 103 5.36 24.70 11.44
CA ILE A 103 4.67 24.36 10.19
C ILE A 103 4.39 25.63 9.36
N ARG A 104 3.97 26.73 10.00
CA ARG A 104 3.77 28.03 9.33
C ARG A 104 5.07 28.62 8.82
N ASP A 105 6.16 28.49 9.57
CA ASP A 105 7.49 28.99 9.18
C ASP A 105 8.03 28.27 7.93
N GLN A 106 7.56 27.05 7.67
CA GLN A 106 7.82 26.33 6.40
C GLN A 106 6.84 26.70 5.26
N GLY A 107 5.97 27.70 5.46
CA GLY A 107 4.99 28.15 4.47
C GLY A 107 3.79 27.21 4.31
N ILE A 108 3.49 26.37 5.32
CA ILE A 108 2.42 25.39 5.26
C ILE A 108 1.30 25.78 6.22
N ASP A 109 0.04 25.75 5.76
CA ASP A 109 -1.14 25.87 6.63
C ASP A 109 -1.32 24.58 7.47
N PRO A 110 -1.27 24.65 8.82
CA PRO A 110 -1.49 23.50 9.68
C PRO A 110 -2.82 22.77 9.45
N ASN A 111 -3.89 23.49 9.10
CA ASN A 111 -5.20 22.90 8.83
C ASN A 111 -5.22 22.14 7.50
N ARG A 112 -4.51 22.64 6.48
CA ARG A 112 -4.28 21.91 5.23
C ARG A 112 -3.50 20.62 5.48
N LEU A 113 -2.43 20.69 6.28
CA LEU A 113 -1.61 19.53 6.64
C LEU A 113 -2.42 18.49 7.42
N ARG A 114 -3.18 18.91 8.43
CA ARG A 114 -4.05 18.03 9.23
C ARG A 114 -5.09 17.32 8.37
N ARG A 115 -5.77 18.05 7.46
CA ARG A 115 -6.76 17.46 6.53
C ARG A 115 -6.11 16.45 5.59
N TRP A 116 -4.92 16.74 5.08
CA TRP A 116 -4.19 15.82 4.21
C TRP A 116 -3.81 14.53 4.96
N PHE A 117 -3.22 14.65 6.15
CA PHE A 117 -2.86 13.49 6.98
C PHE A 117 -4.08 12.66 7.40
N LYS A 118 -5.19 13.30 7.75
CA LYS A 118 -6.42 12.57 8.09
C LYS A 118 -6.97 11.80 6.89
N LYS A 119 -6.90 12.38 5.70
CA LYS A 119 -7.35 11.74 4.46
C LYS A 119 -6.44 10.58 4.03
N HIS A 120 -5.13 10.75 4.10
CA HIS A 120 -4.18 9.82 3.52
C HIS A 120 -3.63 8.79 4.52
N HIS A 121 -3.56 9.10 5.81
CA HIS A 121 -2.98 8.23 6.85
C HIS A 121 -3.96 7.91 7.99
N ASN A 122 -5.21 8.38 7.91
CA ASN A 122 -6.24 8.25 8.96
C ASN A 122 -5.83 8.78 10.35
N MET A 123 -4.81 9.63 10.43
CA MET A 123 -4.31 10.22 11.68
C MET A 123 -3.94 11.69 11.50
N THR A 124 -3.67 12.41 12.57
CA THR A 124 -3.14 13.78 12.48
C THR A 124 -1.63 13.76 12.23
N PHE A 125 -1.08 14.83 11.66
CA PHE A 125 0.37 14.97 11.49
C PHE A 125 1.13 14.86 12.84
N GLN A 126 0.56 15.43 13.91
CA GLN A 126 1.13 15.32 15.25
C GLN A 126 1.13 13.88 15.79
N ALA A 127 0.08 13.11 15.52
CA ALA A 127 0.03 11.69 15.86
C ALA A 127 1.07 10.90 15.05
N TYR A 128 1.22 11.20 13.76
CA TYR A 128 2.23 10.60 12.90
C TYR A 128 3.66 10.87 13.39
N LEU A 129 4.00 12.13 13.71
CA LEU A 129 5.30 12.49 14.29
C LEU A 129 5.55 11.75 15.61
N ARG A 130 4.53 11.65 16.48
CA ARG A 130 4.63 10.89 17.74
C ARG A 130 4.94 9.42 17.50
N SER A 131 4.25 8.78 16.55
CA SER A 131 4.50 7.37 16.19
C SER A 131 5.91 7.15 15.67
N LEU A 132 6.43 8.05 14.84
CA LEU A 132 7.82 8.01 14.38
C LEU A 132 8.80 8.12 15.54
N ARG A 133 8.64 9.09 16.45
CA ARG A 133 9.52 9.26 17.62
C ARG A 133 9.55 8.02 18.51
N VAL A 134 8.39 7.41 18.78
CA VAL A 134 8.33 6.13 19.51
C VAL A 134 9.04 5.03 18.74
N GLY A 135 8.86 4.92 17.42
CA GLY A 135 9.49 3.87 16.64
C GLY A 135 11.02 3.97 16.60
N ASN A 136 11.57 5.18 16.53
CA ASN A 136 13.02 5.39 16.56
C ASN A 136 13.58 5.18 17.96
N ALA A 137 12.87 5.61 18.99
CA ALA A 137 13.20 5.30 20.36
C ALA A 137 13.27 3.78 20.60
N PHE A 138 12.27 3.02 20.13
CA PHE A 138 12.27 1.57 20.21
C PHE A 138 13.46 0.94 19.50
N GLY A 139 13.77 1.41 18.28
CA GLY A 139 14.94 0.95 17.53
C GLY A 139 16.26 1.19 18.27
N ARG A 140 16.40 2.32 18.97
CA ARG A 140 17.59 2.59 19.81
C ARG A 140 17.65 1.70 21.04
N LEU A 141 16.52 1.44 21.71
CA LEU A 141 16.45 0.57 22.90
C LEU A 141 16.81 -0.88 22.57
N THR A 142 16.29 -1.39 21.45
CA THR A 142 16.60 -2.75 20.96
C THR A 142 18.05 -2.91 20.55
N ASN A 143 18.71 -1.82 20.14
CA ASN A 143 20.15 -1.76 19.87
C ASN A 143 21.00 -1.42 21.12
N GLY A 144 20.48 -1.64 22.33
CA GLY A 144 21.24 -1.49 23.57
C GLY A 144 21.25 -0.08 24.19
N GLY A 145 20.49 0.87 23.64
CA GLY A 145 20.40 2.23 24.19
C GLY A 145 19.83 2.28 25.61
N LYS A 146 20.29 3.23 26.42
CA LYS A 146 19.69 3.53 27.74
C LYS A 146 18.33 4.19 27.55
N VAL A 147 17.39 3.90 28.46
CA VAL A 147 16.00 4.41 28.40
C VAL A 147 15.97 5.93 28.48
N ILE A 148 16.80 6.50 29.36
CA ILE A 148 16.90 7.94 29.60
C ILE A 148 17.39 8.66 28.35
N ASP A 149 18.58 8.29 27.87
CA ASP A 149 19.19 8.87 26.67
C ASP A 149 18.27 8.75 25.46
N THR A 150 17.60 7.60 25.32
CA THR A 150 16.64 7.39 24.23
C THR A 150 15.45 8.35 24.31
N ALA A 151 14.87 8.55 25.49
CA ALA A 151 13.72 9.44 25.64
C ALA A 151 14.05 10.87 25.21
N PHE A 152 15.14 11.43 25.74
CA PHE A 152 15.56 12.81 25.44
C PHE A 152 16.01 12.97 23.99
N THR A 153 16.82 12.05 23.45
CA THR A 153 17.29 12.11 22.04
C THR A 153 16.15 11.91 21.02
N ASN A 154 14.95 11.50 21.46
CA ASN A 154 13.76 11.40 20.62
C ASN A 154 12.71 12.47 20.99
N GLY A 155 13.13 13.57 21.61
CA GLY A 155 12.29 14.77 21.80
C GLY A 155 11.23 14.66 22.89
N TYR A 156 11.41 13.79 23.89
CA TYR A 156 10.55 13.75 25.08
C TYR A 156 11.16 14.58 26.21
N GLU A 157 10.36 15.45 26.83
CA GLU A 157 10.76 16.26 27.99
C GLU A 157 10.71 15.50 29.32
N SER A 158 10.05 14.34 29.35
CA SER A 158 9.93 13.51 30.56
C SER A 158 9.91 12.02 30.26
N LEU A 159 10.47 11.25 31.18
CA LEU A 159 10.47 9.77 31.14
C LEU A 159 9.06 9.18 31.28
N SER A 160 8.20 9.82 32.07
CA SER A 160 6.81 9.40 32.26
C SER A 160 6.01 9.57 30.97
N GLY A 161 6.14 10.74 30.30
CA GLY A 161 5.51 11.01 29.01
C GLY A 161 6.00 10.07 27.91
N PHE A 162 7.31 9.77 27.89
CA PHE A 162 7.88 8.77 27.01
C PHE A 162 7.30 7.38 27.26
N SER A 163 7.34 6.91 28.50
CA SER A 163 6.90 5.56 28.87
C SER A 163 5.41 5.34 28.57
N ALA A 164 4.56 6.35 28.84
CA ALA A 164 3.14 6.29 28.53
C ALA A 164 2.87 6.23 27.02
N ALA A 165 3.53 7.08 26.23
CA ALA A 165 3.39 7.08 24.77
C ALA A 165 3.89 5.77 24.15
N PHE A 166 5.02 5.26 24.65
CA PHE A 166 5.63 4.02 24.20
C PHE A 166 4.71 2.82 24.49
N LYS A 167 4.24 2.68 25.73
CA LYS A 167 3.32 1.59 26.13
C LYS A 167 2.02 1.63 25.32
N LYS A 168 1.46 2.81 25.07
CA LYS A 168 0.25 2.97 24.27
C LYS A 168 0.42 2.49 22.82
N LEU A 169 1.60 2.70 22.23
CA LEU A 169 1.86 2.40 20.81
C LEU A 169 2.44 1.00 20.57
N THR A 170 3.16 0.43 21.54
CA THR A 170 3.88 -0.84 21.36
C THR A 170 3.36 -1.97 22.26
N GLY A 171 2.47 -1.65 23.20
CA GLY A 171 1.94 -2.57 24.20
C GLY A 171 2.92 -2.97 25.30
N LYS A 172 4.19 -2.56 25.21
CA LYS A 172 5.27 -2.93 26.14
C LYS A 172 5.88 -1.71 26.82
N SER A 173 6.57 -1.90 27.94
CA SER A 173 7.37 -0.81 28.54
C SER A 173 8.69 -0.64 27.78
N PRO A 174 9.31 0.55 27.82
CA PRO A 174 10.64 0.74 27.25
C PRO A 174 11.68 -0.25 27.79
N THR A 175 11.63 -0.53 29.09
CA THR A 175 12.58 -1.42 29.76
C THR A 175 12.47 -2.87 29.30
N SER A 176 11.24 -3.37 29.09
CA SER A 176 11.01 -4.74 28.61
C SER A 176 11.25 -4.91 27.10
N SER A 177 11.53 -3.81 26.39
CA SER A 177 11.70 -3.79 24.94
C SER A 177 13.17 -3.74 24.50
N LYS A 178 14.13 -3.90 25.42
CA LYS A 178 15.57 -3.91 25.12
C LYS A 178 16.05 -5.14 24.34
N LYS A 179 15.29 -6.24 24.40
CA LYS A 179 15.60 -7.50 23.70
C LYS A 179 14.38 -7.88 22.86
N GLY A 180 14.47 -7.70 21.54
CA GLY A 180 13.41 -8.07 20.62
C GLY A 180 13.66 -7.57 19.21
N GLU A 181 13.22 -8.37 18.24
CA GLU A 181 13.19 -7.95 16.84
C GLU A 181 12.13 -6.85 16.63
N ILE A 182 12.31 -6.06 15.58
CA ILE A 182 11.37 -5.00 15.21
C ILE A 182 10.91 -5.16 13.78
N ILE A 183 9.59 -4.98 13.60
CA ILE A 183 9.01 -4.78 12.28
C ILE A 183 8.77 -3.27 12.13
N LYS A 184 9.62 -2.63 11.34
CA LYS A 184 9.44 -1.22 10.96
C LYS A 184 8.38 -1.14 9.89
N THR A 185 7.36 -0.33 10.12
CA THR A 185 6.24 -0.13 9.21
C THR A 185 6.16 1.30 8.72
N TYR A 186 5.76 1.47 7.46
CA TYR A 186 5.55 2.77 6.84
C TYR A 186 4.49 2.68 5.75
N GLN A 187 3.62 3.68 5.67
CA GLN A 187 2.58 3.71 4.64
C GLN A 187 3.09 4.42 3.39
N ILE A 188 3.04 3.73 2.26
CA ILE A 188 3.40 4.21 0.92
C ILE A 188 2.10 4.52 0.16
N LEU A 189 2.02 5.68 -0.49
CA LEU A 189 0.89 6.00 -1.38
C LEU A 189 1.19 5.46 -2.78
N THR A 190 0.24 4.73 -3.39
CA THR A 190 0.36 4.16 -4.75
C THR A 190 -0.85 4.53 -5.61
N PRO A 191 -0.82 4.32 -6.94
CA PRO A 191 -1.91 4.75 -7.80
C PRO A 191 -3.17 3.93 -7.55
N LEU A 192 -2.97 2.72 -7.00
CA LEU A 192 -4.01 1.74 -6.67
C LEU A 192 -4.48 1.84 -5.22
N GLY A 193 -4.04 2.88 -4.50
CA GLY A 193 -4.36 3.15 -3.10
C GLY A 193 -3.15 3.06 -2.16
N PRO A 194 -3.33 3.47 -0.90
CA PRO A 194 -2.29 3.35 0.12
C PRO A 194 -1.93 1.88 0.41
N MET A 195 -0.64 1.61 0.55
CA MET A 195 -0.09 0.32 0.96
C MET A 195 0.74 0.48 2.23
N LEU A 196 0.67 -0.50 3.14
CA LEU A 196 1.54 -0.59 4.30
C LEU A 196 2.74 -1.48 3.95
N ALA A 197 3.94 -0.90 4.02
CA ALA A 197 5.19 -1.64 3.94
C ALA A 197 5.67 -2.00 5.34
N GLY A 198 6.19 -3.21 5.51
CA GLY A 198 6.83 -3.71 6.73
C GLY A 198 8.21 -4.28 6.42
N SER A 199 9.19 -4.00 7.27
CA SER A 199 10.56 -4.48 7.12
C SER A 199 11.17 -4.90 8.44
N VAL A 200 11.97 -5.96 8.39
CA VAL A 200 12.90 -6.39 9.44
C VAL A 200 14.34 -6.08 8.98
N LYS A 201 15.35 -6.42 9.77
CA LYS A 201 16.76 -6.17 9.44
C LYS A 201 17.17 -6.79 8.09
N SER A 202 16.69 -8.00 7.80
CA SER A 202 17.03 -8.78 6.59
C SER A 202 16.26 -8.36 5.33
N GLY A 203 15.14 -7.64 5.42
CA GLY A 203 14.38 -7.23 4.24
C GLY A 203 12.93 -6.85 4.49
N ILE A 204 12.19 -6.66 3.40
CA ILE A 204 10.73 -6.43 3.38
C ILE A 204 10.01 -7.74 3.75
N CYS A 205 9.14 -7.67 4.74
CA CYS A 205 8.31 -8.79 5.19
C CYS A 205 6.81 -8.57 4.97
N LEU A 206 6.41 -7.34 4.59
CA LEU A 206 5.03 -6.97 4.29
C LEU A 206 5.00 -5.87 3.22
N LEU A 207 4.09 -6.00 2.26
CA LEU A 207 3.61 -4.94 1.39
C LEU A 207 2.17 -5.25 0.99
N GLU A 208 1.21 -4.54 1.59
CA GLU A 208 -0.21 -4.84 1.43
C GLU A 208 -1.06 -3.58 1.39
N PHE A 209 -2.20 -3.62 0.68
CA PHE A 209 -3.15 -2.50 0.65
C PHE A 209 -3.78 -2.27 2.03
N THR A 210 -3.88 -1.01 2.47
CA THR A 210 -4.37 -0.71 3.84
C THR A 210 -5.85 -1.02 4.04
N ASP A 211 -6.61 -1.19 2.96
CA ASP A 211 -8.03 -1.58 2.99
C ASP A 211 -8.25 -3.10 2.88
N ARG A 212 -7.17 -3.89 2.85
CA ARG A 212 -7.26 -5.35 2.91
C ARG A 212 -7.80 -5.77 4.28
N ARG A 213 -8.93 -6.48 4.28
CA ARG A 213 -9.60 -6.98 5.51
C ARG A 213 -8.70 -7.81 6.42
N MET A 214 -7.72 -8.52 5.84
CA MET A 214 -6.84 -9.43 6.57
C MET A 214 -5.56 -8.77 7.11
N LEU A 215 -5.29 -7.49 6.81
CA LEU A 215 -4.02 -6.83 7.11
C LEU A 215 -3.65 -6.89 8.61
N GLU A 216 -4.63 -6.66 9.49
CA GLU A 216 -4.40 -6.71 10.94
C GLU A 216 -3.95 -8.10 11.40
N LYS A 217 -4.60 -9.15 10.90
CA LYS A 217 -4.21 -10.55 11.18
C LYS A 217 -2.80 -10.83 10.66
N GLU A 218 -2.48 -10.36 9.46
CA GLU A 218 -1.16 -10.56 8.87
C GLU A 218 -0.04 -9.89 9.67
N LEU A 219 -0.29 -8.69 10.19
CA LEU A 219 0.61 -8.00 11.11
C LEU A 219 0.81 -8.81 12.40
N ILE A 220 -0.27 -9.31 13.01
CA ILE A 220 -0.21 -10.15 14.22
C ILE A 220 0.59 -11.43 13.96
N ASP A 221 0.37 -12.07 12.82
CA ASP A 221 1.09 -13.30 12.42
C ASP A 221 2.59 -13.03 12.24
N LEU A 222 2.96 -11.91 11.60
CA LEU A 222 4.35 -11.51 11.46
C LEU A 222 5.00 -11.18 12.82
N GLN A 223 4.28 -10.50 13.72
CA GLN A 223 4.76 -10.25 15.08
C GLN A 223 5.08 -11.54 15.82
N LYS A 224 4.20 -12.55 15.72
CA LYS A 224 4.41 -13.86 16.35
C LYS A 224 5.61 -14.58 15.73
N LYS A 225 5.68 -14.65 14.40
CA LYS A 225 6.75 -15.36 13.67
C LYS A 225 8.13 -14.77 13.93
N PHE A 226 8.25 -13.44 13.94
CA PHE A 226 9.51 -12.76 14.22
C PHE A 226 9.76 -12.51 15.71
N LYS A 227 8.79 -12.85 16.59
CA LYS A 227 8.80 -12.44 18.01
C LYS A 227 9.08 -10.94 18.16
N ALA A 228 8.48 -10.15 17.28
CA ALA A 228 8.83 -8.75 17.04
C ALA A 228 7.72 -7.79 17.46
N SER A 229 8.11 -6.59 17.87
CA SER A 229 7.18 -5.48 18.03
C SER A 229 7.06 -4.69 16.73
N ILE A 230 5.85 -4.22 16.41
CA ILE A 230 5.63 -3.31 15.28
C ILE A 230 5.89 -1.88 15.73
N VAL A 231 6.63 -1.15 14.91
CA VAL A 231 6.90 0.26 15.11
C VAL A 231 6.74 1.03 13.81
N THR A 232 6.27 2.28 13.88
CA THR A 232 6.25 3.17 12.70
C THR A 232 7.62 3.82 12.56
N SER A 233 8.36 3.47 11.50
CA SER A 233 9.70 4.01 11.25
C SER A 233 10.07 3.81 9.78
N TYR A 234 10.95 4.68 9.27
CA TYR A 234 11.44 4.60 7.90
C TYR A 234 12.76 3.84 7.86
N SER A 235 12.80 2.73 7.12
CA SER A 235 14.01 1.90 6.97
C SER A 235 14.64 2.08 5.59
N THR A 236 15.90 1.67 5.45
CA THR A 236 16.60 1.62 4.16
C THR A 236 15.88 0.72 3.16
N HIS A 237 15.39 -0.44 3.60
CA HIS A 237 14.58 -1.36 2.78
C HIS A 237 13.29 -0.70 2.30
N ILE A 238 12.55 0.00 3.19
CA ILE A 238 11.32 0.70 2.81
C ILE A 238 11.60 1.85 1.85
N LYS A 239 12.71 2.58 2.03
CA LYS A 239 13.12 3.64 1.11
C LYS A 239 13.41 3.09 -0.29
N LEU A 240 14.15 1.99 -0.36
CA LEU A 240 14.43 1.30 -1.61
C LEU A 240 13.15 0.81 -2.27
N LEU A 241 12.28 0.14 -1.50
CA LEU A 241 10.98 -0.34 -1.96
C LEU A 241 10.14 0.80 -2.54
N LYS A 242 10.04 1.94 -1.84
CA LYS A 242 9.27 3.09 -2.31
C LYS A 242 9.76 3.58 -3.67
N ASN A 243 11.07 3.74 -3.83
CA ASN A 243 11.65 4.19 -5.11
C ASN A 243 11.32 3.21 -6.24
N GLN A 244 11.46 1.91 -6.00
CA GLN A 244 11.17 0.90 -7.03
C GLN A 244 9.69 0.80 -7.36
N LEU A 245 8.79 0.97 -6.38
CA LEU A 245 7.36 1.07 -6.65
C LEU A 245 7.04 2.30 -7.49
N ASP A 246 7.67 3.44 -7.20
CA ASP A 246 7.48 4.67 -8.00
C ASP A 246 7.91 4.45 -9.46
N GLU A 247 9.05 3.79 -9.70
CA GLU A 247 9.53 3.42 -11.04
C GLU A 247 8.61 2.39 -11.73
N TYR A 248 8.16 1.36 -11.01
CA TYR A 248 7.26 0.32 -11.53
C TYR A 248 5.93 0.92 -12.02
N PHE A 249 5.31 1.79 -11.23
CA PHE A 249 4.05 2.43 -11.60
C PHE A 249 4.19 3.45 -12.74
N LYS A 250 5.41 3.89 -13.05
CA LYS A 250 5.72 4.72 -14.24
C LYS A 250 6.07 3.89 -15.48
N GLY A 251 6.20 2.58 -15.34
CA GLY A 251 6.69 1.70 -16.41
C GLY A 251 8.21 1.75 -16.62
N GLU A 252 8.95 2.38 -15.70
CA GLU A 252 10.42 2.53 -15.77
C GLU A 252 11.15 1.30 -15.17
N ARG A 253 10.42 0.41 -14.49
CA ARG A 253 10.96 -0.80 -13.85
C ARG A 253 10.10 -2.02 -14.13
N THR A 254 10.76 -3.12 -14.50
CA THR A 254 10.15 -4.43 -14.73
C THR A 254 10.56 -5.48 -13.69
N GLN A 255 11.68 -5.28 -12.99
CA GLN A 255 12.20 -6.19 -11.96
C GLN A 255 12.50 -5.48 -10.64
N PHE A 256 12.18 -6.11 -9.51
CA PHE A 256 12.52 -5.61 -8.18
C PHE A 256 13.77 -6.29 -7.63
N ASN A 257 14.61 -5.55 -6.91
CA ASN A 257 15.80 -6.09 -6.23
C ASN A 257 15.84 -5.73 -4.73
N VAL A 258 14.71 -5.30 -4.18
CA VAL A 258 14.59 -5.07 -2.74
C VAL A 258 14.71 -6.41 -1.98
N PRO A 259 15.52 -6.50 -0.92
CA PRO A 259 15.63 -7.73 -0.13
C PRO A 259 14.29 -8.13 0.49
N LEU A 260 13.95 -9.41 0.42
CA LEU A 260 12.71 -9.97 0.97
C LEU A 260 13.01 -10.88 2.17
N CYS A 261 12.15 -10.83 3.18
CA CYS A 261 12.17 -11.73 4.32
C CYS A 261 10.74 -12.22 4.59
N THR A 262 10.35 -13.29 3.92
CA THR A 262 9.00 -13.87 4.01
C THR A 262 9.01 -15.12 4.89
N PRO A 263 8.49 -15.09 6.13
CA PRO A 263 8.52 -16.25 7.02
C PRO A 263 7.37 -17.23 6.67
N GLY A 264 7.54 -17.98 5.59
CA GLY A 264 6.63 -19.04 5.13
C GLY A 264 7.15 -20.44 5.42
N SER A 265 6.28 -21.45 5.26
CA SER A 265 6.73 -22.85 5.19
C SER A 265 7.63 -23.07 3.98
N GLU A 266 8.38 -24.17 3.96
CA GLU A 266 9.20 -24.53 2.80
C GLU A 266 8.39 -24.57 1.50
N PHE A 267 7.20 -25.18 1.55
CA PHE A 267 6.26 -25.21 0.42
C PHE A 267 5.85 -23.79 -0.02
N GLN A 268 5.47 -22.91 0.92
CA GLN A 268 5.11 -21.52 0.59
C GLN A 268 6.29 -20.77 -0.04
N ASN A 269 7.49 -20.91 0.50
CA ASN A 269 8.68 -20.27 -0.03
C ASN A 269 9.02 -20.77 -1.45
N ASN A 270 8.86 -22.07 -1.73
CA ASN A 270 9.06 -22.61 -3.07
C ASN A 270 8.02 -22.07 -4.06
N VAL A 271 6.75 -21.97 -3.64
CA VAL A 271 5.67 -21.34 -4.43
C VAL A 271 5.98 -19.87 -4.72
N TRP A 272 6.41 -19.10 -3.73
CA TRP A 272 6.71 -17.68 -3.89
C TRP A 272 7.97 -17.43 -4.71
N LYS A 273 9.01 -18.27 -4.59
CA LYS A 273 10.16 -18.23 -5.50
C LYS A 273 9.71 -18.44 -6.95
N ALA A 274 8.88 -19.46 -7.20
CA ALA A 274 8.33 -19.69 -8.54
C ALA A 274 7.43 -18.53 -9.05
N LEU A 275 6.80 -17.75 -8.16
CA LEU A 275 6.09 -16.51 -8.58
C LEU A 275 7.07 -15.45 -9.07
N VAL A 276 8.17 -15.23 -8.35
CA VAL A 276 9.17 -14.20 -8.70
C VAL A 276 9.80 -14.48 -10.06
N GLU A 277 9.91 -15.74 -10.46
CA GLU A 277 10.40 -16.15 -11.78
C GLU A 277 9.42 -15.86 -12.93
N ILE A 278 8.15 -15.51 -12.67
CA ILE A 278 7.21 -15.15 -13.73
C ILE A 278 7.58 -13.74 -14.24
N PRO A 279 7.98 -13.57 -15.52
CA PRO A 279 8.43 -12.27 -16.03
C PRO A 279 7.35 -11.20 -16.01
N TYR A 280 7.79 -9.94 -16.05
CA TYR A 280 6.90 -8.80 -16.26
C TYR A 280 6.18 -8.92 -17.61
N GLY A 281 4.88 -8.68 -17.64
CA GLY A 281 4.09 -8.80 -18.88
C GLY A 281 3.71 -10.24 -19.24
N GLU A 282 4.03 -11.21 -18.39
CA GLU A 282 3.64 -12.61 -18.58
C GLU A 282 2.68 -13.10 -17.49
N THR A 283 1.92 -14.14 -17.82
CA THR A 283 1.07 -14.86 -16.87
C THR A 283 1.35 -16.35 -16.88
N ARG A 284 0.97 -17.02 -15.79
CA ARG A 284 0.98 -18.48 -15.67
C ARG A 284 -0.33 -18.95 -15.04
N SER A 285 -0.74 -20.19 -15.27
CA SER A 285 -1.82 -20.78 -14.49
C SER A 285 -1.31 -21.34 -13.16
N TYR A 286 -2.21 -21.56 -12.20
CA TYR A 286 -1.86 -22.30 -10.97
C TYR A 286 -1.34 -23.72 -11.28
N LYS A 287 -1.78 -24.32 -12.40
CA LYS A 287 -1.30 -25.62 -12.87
C LYS A 287 0.15 -25.54 -13.36
N ASP A 288 0.51 -24.48 -14.07
CA ASP A 288 1.87 -24.27 -14.55
C ASP A 288 2.82 -24.02 -13.38
N GLN A 289 2.39 -23.23 -12.41
CA GLN A 289 3.16 -23.00 -11.19
C GLN A 289 3.33 -24.29 -10.37
N ALA A 290 2.30 -25.11 -10.24
CA ALA A 290 2.39 -26.42 -9.57
C ALA A 290 3.38 -27.36 -10.27
N LYS A 291 3.44 -27.35 -11.60
CA LYS A 291 4.46 -28.08 -12.37
C LYS A 291 5.87 -27.51 -12.14
N ALA A 292 6.02 -26.18 -12.13
CA ALA A 292 7.31 -25.52 -11.96
C ALA A 292 7.96 -25.83 -10.60
N ILE A 293 7.17 -26.06 -9.56
CA ILE A 293 7.66 -26.48 -8.23
C ILE A 293 7.81 -28.01 -8.09
N GLY A 294 7.67 -28.78 -9.18
CA GLY A 294 7.81 -30.24 -9.16
C GLY A 294 6.64 -31.00 -8.54
N ASN A 295 5.49 -30.37 -8.31
CA ASN A 295 4.31 -31.03 -7.74
C ASN A 295 3.02 -30.71 -8.52
N PRO A 296 2.81 -31.32 -9.70
CA PRO A 296 1.68 -31.03 -10.57
C PRO A 296 0.29 -31.26 -9.93
N LYS A 297 0.20 -32.08 -8.87
CA LYS A 297 -1.05 -32.36 -8.15
C LYS A 297 -1.40 -31.28 -7.11
N ALA A 298 -0.46 -30.41 -6.75
CA ALA A 298 -0.61 -29.42 -5.68
C ALA A 298 -1.33 -28.11 -6.09
N VAL A 299 -2.08 -28.07 -7.19
CA VAL A 299 -2.71 -26.84 -7.73
C VAL A 299 -3.49 -26.04 -6.68
N ARG A 300 -4.32 -26.71 -5.87
CA ARG A 300 -5.10 -26.05 -4.80
C ARG A 300 -4.21 -25.52 -3.67
N ALA A 301 -3.15 -26.26 -3.32
CA ALA A 301 -2.20 -25.83 -2.29
C ALA A 301 -1.37 -24.63 -2.77
N VAL A 302 -0.97 -24.61 -4.04
CA VAL A 302 -0.32 -23.47 -4.70
C VAL A 302 -1.23 -22.24 -4.68
N ALA A 303 -2.50 -22.40 -5.03
CA ALA A 303 -3.47 -21.29 -4.97
C ALA A 303 -3.61 -20.70 -3.55
N ARG A 304 -3.64 -21.55 -2.53
CA ARG A 304 -3.66 -21.11 -1.12
C ARG A 304 -2.37 -20.38 -0.73
N ALA A 305 -1.20 -20.92 -1.09
CA ALA A 305 0.08 -20.29 -0.82
C ALA A 305 0.23 -18.92 -1.53
N ASN A 306 -0.30 -18.77 -2.75
CA ASN A 306 -0.38 -17.47 -3.43
C ASN A 306 -1.26 -16.47 -2.67
N GLY A 307 -2.36 -16.93 -2.06
CA GLY A 307 -3.23 -16.09 -1.21
C GLY A 307 -2.59 -15.67 0.12
N ASP A 308 -1.64 -16.47 0.62
CA ASP A 308 -0.88 -16.20 1.84
C ASP A 308 0.28 -15.22 1.63
N ASN A 309 0.59 -14.87 0.38
CA ASN A 309 1.59 -13.87 0.03
C ASN A 309 1.28 -12.54 0.75
N LYS A 310 2.32 -12.00 1.40
CA LYS A 310 2.28 -10.76 2.19
C LYS A 310 3.04 -9.61 1.55
N VAL A 311 3.67 -9.85 0.41
CA VAL A 311 4.50 -8.86 -0.29
C VAL A 311 3.93 -8.69 -1.70
N ALA A 312 2.72 -8.16 -1.78
CA ALA A 312 2.01 -7.92 -3.03
C ALA A 312 2.86 -7.09 -4.01
N ILE A 313 2.61 -7.22 -5.31
CA ILE A 313 3.36 -6.60 -6.42
C ILE A 313 4.79 -7.18 -6.58
N ILE A 314 5.58 -7.23 -5.50
CA ILE A 314 6.98 -7.68 -5.55
C ILE A 314 7.06 -9.20 -5.72
N ILE A 315 6.29 -9.94 -4.92
CA ILE A 315 5.99 -11.34 -5.17
C ILE A 315 4.71 -11.33 -6.03
N PRO A 316 4.80 -11.56 -7.34
CA PRO A 316 3.77 -11.13 -8.28
C PRO A 316 2.61 -12.13 -8.39
N CYS A 317 1.89 -12.36 -7.29
CA CYS A 317 0.73 -13.26 -7.28
C CYS A 317 -0.42 -12.79 -8.18
N HIS A 318 -0.41 -11.54 -8.64
CA HIS A 318 -1.33 -11.04 -9.67
C HIS A 318 -1.06 -11.64 -11.06
N ARG A 319 0.14 -12.17 -11.34
CA ARG A 319 0.49 -12.81 -12.63
C ARG A 319 -0.03 -14.24 -12.78
N VAL A 320 -0.63 -14.82 -11.73
CA VAL A 320 -1.20 -16.17 -11.80
C VAL A 320 -2.71 -16.11 -12.04
N ILE A 321 -3.20 -16.76 -13.09
CA ILE A 321 -4.61 -16.73 -13.51
C ILE A 321 -5.20 -18.15 -13.64
N GLY A 322 -6.51 -18.25 -13.86
CA GLY A 322 -7.15 -19.53 -14.19
C GLY A 322 -6.64 -20.07 -15.52
N SER A 323 -6.65 -21.39 -15.69
CA SER A 323 -6.26 -22.04 -16.96
C SER A 323 -7.22 -21.73 -18.12
N ASP A 324 -8.41 -21.25 -17.80
CA ASP A 324 -9.43 -20.73 -18.71
C ASP A 324 -9.20 -19.25 -19.09
N GLY A 325 -8.10 -18.65 -18.60
CA GLY A 325 -7.78 -17.23 -18.79
C GLY A 325 -8.52 -16.30 -17.82
N ASN A 326 -9.32 -16.85 -16.90
CA ASN A 326 -10.12 -16.02 -16.00
C ASN A 326 -9.28 -15.46 -14.84
N LEU A 327 -9.60 -14.23 -14.44
CA LEU A 327 -9.08 -13.67 -13.20
C LEU A 327 -9.76 -14.32 -11.99
N THR A 328 -8.97 -14.98 -11.15
CA THR A 328 -9.42 -15.60 -9.91
C THR A 328 -8.56 -15.12 -8.75
N GLY A 329 -9.14 -14.97 -7.57
CA GLY A 329 -8.46 -14.78 -6.27
C GLY A 329 -7.31 -13.76 -6.24
N TYR A 330 -7.51 -12.64 -5.55
CA TYR A 330 -6.41 -11.71 -5.23
C TYR A 330 -6.64 -11.04 -3.88
N GLY A 331 -5.62 -11.04 -3.01
CA GLY A 331 -5.72 -10.47 -1.66
C GLY A 331 -6.09 -8.98 -1.66
N GLY A 332 -5.68 -8.24 -2.69
CA GLY A 332 -6.02 -6.82 -2.88
C GLY A 332 -7.30 -6.55 -3.69
N GLY A 333 -8.05 -7.59 -4.09
CA GLY A 333 -9.24 -7.49 -4.95
C GLY A 333 -8.96 -7.69 -6.45
N LEU A 334 -9.90 -8.35 -7.15
CA LEU A 334 -9.73 -8.70 -8.58
C LEU A 334 -9.47 -7.49 -9.48
N GLU A 335 -10.03 -6.34 -9.12
CA GLU A 335 -9.88 -5.10 -9.89
C GLU A 335 -8.46 -4.55 -9.86
N ARG A 336 -7.80 -4.61 -8.70
CA ARG A 336 -6.37 -4.25 -8.60
C ARG A 336 -5.51 -5.24 -9.36
N LYS A 337 -5.84 -6.54 -9.31
CA LYS A 337 -5.13 -7.57 -10.10
C LYS A 337 -5.22 -7.29 -11.59
N LYS A 338 -6.43 -7.00 -12.09
CA LYS A 338 -6.65 -6.58 -13.48
C LYS A 338 -5.81 -5.35 -13.81
N ARG A 339 -5.87 -4.32 -12.97
CA ARG A 339 -5.15 -3.07 -13.21
C ARG A 339 -3.63 -3.22 -13.22
N LEU A 340 -3.07 -4.08 -12.35
CA LEU A 340 -1.65 -4.43 -12.38
C LEU A 340 -1.28 -5.13 -13.69
N LEU A 341 -2.08 -6.08 -14.14
CA LEU A 341 -1.86 -6.76 -15.42
C LEU A 341 -1.97 -5.82 -16.63
N GLU A 342 -2.87 -4.83 -16.59
CA GLU A 342 -2.94 -3.76 -17.60
C GLU A 342 -1.69 -2.85 -17.58
N ILE A 343 -1.18 -2.50 -16.39
CA ILE A 343 0.08 -1.74 -16.25
C ILE A 343 1.24 -2.52 -16.88
N GLU A 344 1.24 -3.84 -16.71
CA GLU A 344 2.25 -4.74 -17.28
C GLU A 344 2.05 -5.08 -18.76
N GLY A 345 1.00 -4.56 -19.41
CA GLY A 345 0.72 -4.81 -20.82
C GLY A 345 0.14 -6.18 -21.14
N VAL A 346 -0.28 -6.96 -20.13
CA VAL A 346 -0.91 -8.29 -20.30
C VAL A 346 -2.34 -8.15 -20.84
N PHE A 347 -3.06 -7.12 -20.38
CA PHE A 347 -4.39 -6.80 -20.86
C PHE A 347 -4.41 -5.41 -21.47
N HIS A 348 -4.97 -5.31 -22.66
CA HIS A 348 -5.40 -4.03 -23.21
C HIS A 348 -6.85 -3.73 -22.77
N PRO A 349 -7.25 -2.45 -22.65
CA PRO A 349 -8.62 -2.06 -22.31
C PRO A 349 -9.70 -2.65 -23.24
N THR A 350 -9.30 -3.17 -24.39
CA THR A 350 -10.11 -3.80 -25.43
C THR A 350 -10.21 -5.33 -25.31
N ASP A 351 -9.40 -5.97 -24.45
CA ASP A 351 -9.30 -7.43 -24.41
C ASP A 351 -10.47 -8.05 -23.62
N PRO A 352 -11.10 -9.11 -24.15
CA PRO A 352 -12.22 -9.78 -23.49
C PRO A 352 -11.73 -10.60 -22.28
N VAL A 353 -11.82 -10.02 -21.09
CA VAL A 353 -11.63 -10.77 -19.84
C VAL A 353 -12.85 -11.65 -19.59
N ARG A 354 -12.65 -12.97 -19.57
CA ARG A 354 -13.65 -13.92 -19.12
C ARG A 354 -13.51 -14.02 -17.58
N SER A 355 -14.62 -14.10 -16.84
CA SER A 355 -14.60 -14.30 -15.39
C SER A 355 -15.69 -15.28 -15.00
N SER A 356 -15.38 -16.24 -14.13
CA SER A 356 -16.35 -17.19 -13.60
C SER A 356 -16.67 -16.84 -12.15
N VAL A 357 -17.68 -16.00 -11.95
CA VAL A 357 -18.40 -15.95 -10.67
C VAL A 357 -19.55 -16.93 -10.79
N ARG A 358 -19.45 -18.08 -10.11
CA ARG A 358 -20.63 -18.88 -9.75
C ARG A 358 -20.89 -18.67 -8.27
N TYR A 359 -22.16 -18.36 -7.98
CA TYR A 359 -22.73 -17.97 -6.69
C TYR A 359 -22.40 -18.93 -5.55
#